data_AF-A0A1I8C8G3-F1
#
_entry.id   AF-A0A1I8C8G3-F1
#
_cell.length_a   1.000
_cell.length_b   1.000
_cell.length_c   1.000
_cell.angle_alpha   90.00
_cell.angle_beta   90.00
_cell.angle_gamma   90.00
#
_symmetry.space_group_name_H-M   'P 1'
#
loop_
_entity.id
_entity.type
_entity.pdbx_description
1 polymer ?
#
loop_
_entity_poly.entity_id
_entity_poly.type
_entity_poly.pdbx_seq_one_letter_code
_entity_poly.pdbx_strand_id
1 'polypeptide(L)'
;WHNGQSLGYELFKKAVMSVEAFLGAPAGYGYKLPLFSYTLKYIQQNALDINMLSRKGSMKFFSCVLKEAPYYFVHENFTVFFNLFTYVIRNDFYENYTQNCELARGGMIALFKKRENDCDRPVFGSPQTLNQLMEFIFSENQELSKCGVSVVSEMLCTLTGQPVQLVAQQMYQCMKAKIKSLTFSASTCTIDTYIGTLYGVTEVMNMTKVKCFFDSSIEEHFGPLVDLARQSLSRTESEIQEVWKSRTAASAFADTINDQFNYYPAVRLAETKFLVAVYECLAKKLEPAQLQIDQPAVIYIKELTSSFLRLMMNCNGILREKIAHELLKTRTVLSELGYDLSCLINVNEFRTSCSELFSDYQEFNLEALSKFVCITSIVNSEIVMS
;
A
#
# COMPACT_ATOMS: atom_id res chain seq x y z
N TRP A 1 35.19 -8.40 -6.81
CA TRP A 1 34.24 -7.30 -7.11
C TRP A 1 33.55 -6.72 -5.86
N HIS A 2 34.17 -6.76 -4.67
CA HIS A 2 33.57 -6.20 -3.45
C HIS A 2 33.90 -4.70 -3.21
N ASN A 3 34.92 -4.16 -3.90
CA ASN A 3 35.36 -2.75 -3.83
C ASN A 3 34.99 -1.87 -5.04
N GLY A 4 34.16 -2.36 -5.97
CA GLY A 4 33.81 -1.64 -7.22
C GLY A 4 32.75 -0.53 -7.08
N GLN A 5 32.37 -0.18 -5.85
CA GLN A 5 31.17 0.59 -5.52
C GLN A 5 31.33 2.10 -5.77
N SER A 6 32.49 2.67 -5.42
CA SER A 6 32.85 4.06 -5.74
C SER A 6 33.55 4.17 -7.09
N LEU A 7 34.30 3.13 -7.50
CA LEU A 7 35.17 3.21 -8.67
C LEU A 7 34.42 3.52 -9.97
N GLY A 8 33.27 2.91 -10.22
CA GLY A 8 32.49 3.13 -11.44
C GLY A 8 31.95 4.56 -11.57
N TYR A 9 31.40 5.11 -10.47
CA TYR A 9 30.93 6.50 -10.44
C TYR A 9 32.10 7.50 -10.47
N GLU A 10 33.17 7.23 -9.73
CA GLU A 10 34.38 8.07 -9.74
C GLU A 10 35.02 8.14 -11.13
N LEU A 11 35.06 7.03 -11.87
CA LEU A 11 35.53 7.02 -13.26
C LEU A 11 34.61 7.83 -14.17
N PHE A 12 33.29 7.68 -14.03
CA PHE A 12 32.31 8.47 -14.77
C PHE A 12 32.46 9.97 -14.48
N LYS A 13 32.56 10.36 -13.21
CA LYS A 13 32.76 11.75 -12.78
C LYS A 13 34.08 12.32 -13.29
N LYS A 14 35.18 11.56 -13.20
CA LYS A 14 36.46 11.95 -13.79
C LYS A 14 36.37 12.13 -15.30
N ALA A 15 35.65 11.27 -16.01
CA ALA A 15 35.43 11.41 -17.45
C ALA A 15 34.68 12.71 -17.77
N VAL A 16 33.62 13.03 -17.03
CA VAL A 16 32.90 14.32 -17.14
C VAL A 16 33.86 15.49 -16.96
N MET A 17 34.61 15.52 -15.85
CA MET A 17 35.56 16.59 -15.54
C MET A 17 36.69 16.71 -16.56
N SER A 18 37.16 15.58 -17.13
CA SER A 18 38.22 15.57 -18.13
C SER A 18 37.75 16.19 -19.45
N VAL A 19 36.51 15.92 -19.84
CA VAL A 19 35.89 16.52 -21.04
C VAL A 19 35.64 18.01 -20.81
N GLU A 20 35.18 18.41 -19.62
CA GLU A 20 35.04 19.83 -19.26
C GLU A 20 36.37 20.58 -19.37
N ALA A 21 37.44 20.00 -18.79
CA ALA A 21 38.77 20.57 -18.85
C ALA A 21 39.31 20.66 -20.28
N PHE A 22 39.10 19.62 -21.09
CA PHE A 22 39.51 19.60 -22.50
C PHE A 22 38.80 20.68 -23.33
N LEU A 23 37.51 20.92 -23.06
CA LEU A 23 36.70 21.93 -23.76
C LEU A 23 36.87 23.35 -23.20
N GLY A 24 37.59 23.52 -22.07
CA GLY A 24 37.64 24.80 -21.35
C GLY A 24 36.27 25.26 -20.83
N ALA A 25 35.36 24.31 -20.57
CA ALA A 25 33.97 24.58 -20.20
C ALA A 25 33.79 24.69 -18.67
N PRO A 26 32.77 25.41 -18.17
CA PRO A 26 32.49 25.49 -16.75
C PRO A 26 32.10 24.13 -16.15
N ALA A 27 32.34 23.96 -14.84
CA ALA A 27 31.98 22.75 -14.12
C ALA A 27 30.47 22.42 -14.27
N GLY A 28 30.15 21.16 -14.52
CA GLY A 28 28.81 20.70 -14.82
C GLY A 28 28.49 20.65 -16.33
N TYR A 29 29.18 21.43 -17.17
CA TYR A 29 28.91 21.45 -18.61
C TYR A 29 29.06 20.07 -19.26
N GLY A 30 29.96 19.22 -18.78
CA GLY A 30 30.17 17.88 -19.32
C GLY A 30 28.89 17.05 -19.26
N TYR A 31 28.05 17.23 -18.24
CA TYR A 31 26.75 16.57 -18.15
C TYR A 31 25.76 16.96 -19.26
N LYS A 32 25.94 18.10 -19.93
CA LYS A 32 25.11 18.51 -21.07
C LYS A 32 25.46 17.75 -22.35
N LEU A 33 26.60 17.05 -22.38
CA LEU A 33 27.02 16.32 -23.56
C LEU A 33 26.24 15.00 -23.68
N PRO A 34 25.68 14.69 -24.86
CA PRO A 34 24.88 13.47 -25.06
C PRO A 34 25.59 12.18 -24.65
N LEU A 35 26.92 12.14 -24.75
CA LEU A 35 27.77 11.00 -24.40
C LEU A 35 27.46 10.43 -23.01
N PHE A 36 27.27 11.29 -22.01
CA PHE A 36 27.05 10.83 -20.63
C PHE A 36 25.61 10.33 -20.41
N SER A 37 24.63 10.91 -21.11
CA SER A 37 23.27 10.37 -21.17
C SER A 37 23.22 9.00 -21.88
N TYR A 38 23.98 8.82 -22.97
CA TYR A 38 24.12 7.50 -23.61
C TYR A 38 24.80 6.48 -22.70
N THR A 39 25.81 6.90 -21.93
CA THR A 39 26.49 6.05 -20.95
C THR A 39 25.51 5.55 -19.89
N LEU A 40 24.62 6.41 -19.38
CA LEU A 40 23.56 5.98 -18.45
C LEU A 40 22.65 4.92 -19.07
N LYS A 41 22.18 5.14 -20.31
CA LYS A 41 21.32 4.19 -21.03
C LYS A 41 22.01 2.83 -21.25
N TYR A 42 23.30 2.84 -21.58
CA TYR A 42 24.08 1.63 -21.75
C TYR A 42 24.26 0.85 -20.43
N ILE A 43 24.57 1.55 -19.33
CA ILE A 43 24.68 0.92 -18.00
C ILE A 43 23.31 0.39 -17.55
N GLN A 44 22.22 1.10 -17.84
CA GLN A 44 20.86 0.61 -17.61
C GLN A 44 20.65 -0.69 -18.38
N GLN A 45 20.85 -0.73 -19.70
CA GLN A 45 20.68 -1.94 -20.51
C GLN A 45 21.46 -3.13 -19.94
N ASN A 46 22.72 -2.91 -19.56
CA ASN A 46 23.54 -3.96 -18.91
C ASN A 46 22.99 -4.41 -17.54
N ALA A 47 22.32 -3.53 -16.79
CA ALA A 47 21.65 -3.92 -15.56
C ALA A 47 20.41 -4.77 -15.83
N LEU A 48 19.73 -4.54 -16.96
CA LEU A 48 18.56 -5.32 -17.38
C LEU A 48 18.98 -6.70 -17.93
N ASP A 49 20.09 -6.79 -18.65
CA ASP A 49 20.51 -8.00 -19.39
C ASP A 49 21.38 -9.01 -18.60
N ILE A 50 22.01 -8.65 -17.47
CA ILE A 50 23.16 -9.40 -16.89
C ILE A 50 22.94 -9.88 -15.42
N ASN A 51 23.70 -10.92 -15.04
CA ASN A 51 23.98 -11.50 -13.72
C ASN A 51 23.89 -10.53 -12.50
N MET A 52 23.44 -11.03 -11.36
CA MET A 52 23.09 -10.32 -10.11
C MET A 52 24.13 -9.28 -9.62
N LEU A 53 25.43 -9.57 -9.74
CA LEU A 53 26.50 -8.65 -9.32
C LEU A 53 26.53 -7.35 -10.14
N SER A 54 26.17 -7.40 -11.43
CA SER A 54 26.04 -6.24 -12.31
C SER A 54 24.93 -5.31 -11.83
N ARG A 55 23.77 -5.87 -11.45
CA ARG A 55 22.59 -5.11 -10.99
C ARG A 55 22.86 -4.29 -9.74
N LYS A 56 23.44 -4.90 -8.70
CA LYS A 56 23.78 -4.18 -7.46
C LYS A 56 24.80 -3.07 -7.69
N GLY A 57 25.77 -3.29 -8.57
CA GLY A 57 26.74 -2.28 -9.00
C GLY A 57 26.07 -1.11 -9.71
N SER A 58 25.19 -1.40 -10.68
CA SER A 58 24.41 -0.39 -11.41
C SER A 58 23.49 0.40 -10.48
N MET A 59 22.79 -0.24 -9.54
CA MET A 59 21.93 0.45 -8.57
C MET A 59 22.70 1.46 -7.71
N LYS A 60 23.90 1.07 -7.24
CA LYS A 60 24.78 1.98 -6.49
C LYS A 60 25.31 3.11 -7.37
N PHE A 61 25.73 2.82 -8.59
CA PHE A 61 26.16 3.82 -9.56
C PHE A 61 25.05 4.86 -9.80
N PHE A 62 23.83 4.42 -10.12
CA PHE A 62 22.68 5.30 -10.34
C PHE A 62 22.33 6.12 -9.09
N SER A 63 22.47 5.53 -7.88
CA SER A 63 22.28 6.26 -6.62
C SER A 63 23.31 7.38 -6.44
N CYS A 64 24.59 7.13 -6.77
CA CYS A 64 25.65 8.14 -6.74
C CYS A 64 25.41 9.25 -7.77
N VAL A 65 25.06 8.90 -9.01
CA VAL A 65 24.72 9.89 -10.05
C VAL A 65 23.54 10.74 -9.60
N LEU A 66 22.47 10.14 -9.06
CA LEU A 66 21.31 10.86 -8.57
C LEU A 66 21.67 11.85 -7.45
N LYS A 67 22.56 11.46 -6.53
CA LYS A 67 23.01 12.31 -5.43
C LYS A 67 23.85 13.50 -5.92
N GLU A 68 24.85 13.23 -6.77
CA GLU A 68 25.92 14.18 -7.06
C GLU A 68 25.80 14.92 -8.40
N ALA A 69 25.06 14.38 -9.38
CA ALA A 69 24.91 15.04 -10.67
C ALA A 69 24.00 16.29 -10.56
N PRO A 70 24.20 17.28 -11.47
CA PRO A 70 23.34 18.44 -11.57
C PRO A 70 21.87 18.07 -11.79
N TYR A 71 20.96 18.89 -11.26
CA TYR A 71 19.52 18.68 -11.36
C TYR A 71 19.04 18.46 -12.80
N TYR A 72 19.42 19.34 -13.73
CA TYR A 72 18.96 19.26 -15.13
C TYR A 72 19.34 17.94 -15.79
N PHE A 73 20.51 17.38 -15.46
CA PHE A 73 20.98 16.12 -16.04
C PHE A 73 20.14 14.94 -15.56
N VAL A 74 19.82 14.92 -14.26
CA VAL A 74 18.91 13.93 -13.68
C VAL A 74 17.51 14.08 -14.26
N HIS A 75 17.04 15.32 -14.45
CA HIS A 75 15.73 15.60 -15.03
C HIS A 75 15.62 15.12 -16.49
N GLU A 76 16.59 15.44 -17.34
CA GLU A 76 16.63 14.99 -18.74
C GLU A 76 16.71 13.46 -18.88
N ASN A 77 17.33 12.79 -17.90
CA ASN A 77 17.47 11.34 -17.88
C ASN A 77 16.48 10.66 -16.94
N PHE A 78 15.44 11.35 -16.47
CA PHE A 78 14.54 10.87 -15.42
C PHE A 78 13.98 9.47 -15.72
N THR A 79 13.51 9.24 -16.95
CA THR A 79 12.94 7.96 -17.39
C THR A 79 13.96 6.82 -17.32
N VAL A 80 15.26 7.10 -17.49
CA VAL A 80 16.33 6.10 -17.35
C VAL A 80 16.42 5.63 -15.89
N PHE A 81 16.44 6.57 -14.93
CA PHE A 81 16.42 6.23 -13.49
C PHE A 81 15.14 5.49 -13.11
N PHE A 82 13.99 6.05 -13.50
CA PHE A 82 12.67 5.49 -13.18
C PHE A 82 12.51 4.06 -13.68
N ASN A 83 12.87 3.79 -14.95
CA ASN A 83 12.76 2.46 -15.54
C ASN A 83 13.71 1.45 -14.88
N LEU A 84 14.94 1.86 -14.53
CA LEU A 84 15.87 0.98 -13.82
C LEU A 84 15.30 0.55 -12.46
N PHE A 85 14.89 1.52 -11.64
CA PHE A 85 14.37 1.24 -10.31
C PHE A 85 13.08 0.42 -10.35
N THR A 86 12.18 0.74 -11.28
CA THR A 86 10.95 -0.04 -11.53
C THR A 86 11.28 -1.47 -11.92
N TYR A 87 12.22 -1.68 -12.85
CA TYR A 87 12.60 -3.00 -13.32
C TYR A 87 13.16 -3.87 -12.19
N VAL A 88 14.04 -3.31 -11.35
CA VAL A 88 14.62 -4.03 -10.21
C VAL A 88 13.53 -4.45 -9.23
N ILE A 89 12.55 -3.58 -8.95
CA ILE A 89 11.46 -3.93 -8.04
C ILE A 89 10.54 -5.01 -8.66
N ARG A 90 10.33 -4.97 -9.98
CA ARG A 90 9.39 -5.86 -10.67
C ARG A 90 9.95 -7.26 -10.94
N ASN A 91 11.24 -7.37 -11.27
CA ASN A 91 11.80 -8.56 -11.92
C ASN A 91 12.95 -9.22 -11.15
N ASP A 92 13.24 -8.82 -9.92
CA ASP A 92 14.32 -9.43 -9.15
C ASP A 92 13.80 -10.74 -8.50
N PHE A 93 14.34 -11.89 -8.91
CA PHE A 93 13.91 -13.23 -8.47
C PHE A 93 14.97 -13.93 -7.57
N TYR A 94 15.87 -13.16 -6.95
CA TYR A 94 17.15 -13.68 -6.47
C TYR A 94 17.38 -13.48 -4.96
N GLU A 95 18.38 -14.16 -4.40
CA GLU A 95 18.83 -13.99 -3.01
C GLU A 95 19.02 -12.49 -2.67
N ASN A 96 18.46 -12.02 -1.55
CA ASN A 96 18.41 -10.60 -1.17
C ASN A 96 17.43 -9.69 -1.94
N TYR A 97 16.41 -10.25 -2.61
CA TYR A 97 15.30 -9.53 -3.24
C TYR A 97 14.83 -8.30 -2.45
N THR A 98 14.47 -8.49 -1.18
CA THR A 98 13.95 -7.40 -0.32
C THR A 98 14.94 -6.24 -0.19
N GLN A 99 16.24 -6.52 -0.02
CA GLN A 99 17.26 -5.46 0.11
C GLN A 99 17.43 -4.68 -1.20
N ASN A 100 17.36 -5.35 -2.34
CA ASN A 100 17.46 -4.69 -3.65
C ASN A 100 16.21 -3.83 -3.92
N CYS A 101 15.02 -4.33 -3.58
CA CYS A 101 13.77 -3.57 -3.64
C CYS A 101 13.82 -2.33 -2.73
N GLU A 102 14.38 -2.46 -1.52
CA GLU A 102 14.57 -1.33 -0.59
C GLU A 102 15.53 -0.28 -1.15
N LEU A 103 16.67 -0.69 -1.72
CA LEU A 103 17.61 0.22 -2.38
C LEU A 103 16.95 0.93 -3.56
N ALA A 104 16.20 0.21 -4.39
CA ALA A 104 15.47 0.79 -5.52
C ALA A 104 14.36 1.73 -5.10
N ARG A 105 13.62 1.39 -4.03
CA ARG A 105 12.63 2.29 -3.41
C ARG A 105 13.29 3.57 -2.89
N GLY A 106 14.42 3.45 -2.20
CA GLY A 106 15.20 4.61 -1.75
C GLY A 106 15.68 5.50 -2.91
N GLY A 107 16.16 4.88 -3.99
CA GLY A 107 16.51 5.58 -5.23
C GLY A 107 15.33 6.28 -5.87
N MET A 108 14.16 5.63 -5.92
CA MET A 108 12.92 6.21 -6.46
C MET A 108 12.47 7.42 -5.62
N ILE A 109 12.47 7.30 -4.30
CA ILE A 109 12.14 8.42 -3.40
C ILE A 109 13.10 9.60 -3.64
N ALA A 110 14.41 9.33 -3.70
CA ALA A 110 15.40 10.37 -3.95
C ALA A 110 15.24 11.02 -5.34
N LEU A 111 14.79 10.27 -6.34
CA LEU A 111 14.55 10.75 -7.69
C LEU A 111 13.42 11.78 -7.72
N PHE A 112 12.31 11.49 -7.04
CA PHE A 112 11.17 12.41 -6.91
C PHE A 112 11.42 13.55 -5.89
N LYS A 113 12.39 13.39 -4.98
CA LYS A 113 12.85 14.46 -4.08
C LYS A 113 13.83 15.44 -4.72
N LYS A 114 14.53 15.06 -5.81
CA LYS A 114 15.55 15.93 -6.40
C LYS A 114 14.88 17.26 -6.83
N ARG A 115 15.44 18.38 -6.41
CA ARG A 115 14.97 19.73 -6.73
C ARG A 115 16.06 20.53 -7.41
N GLU A 116 15.65 21.50 -8.21
CA GLU A 116 16.52 22.58 -8.64
C GLU A 116 16.74 23.51 -7.44
N ASN A 117 17.97 23.94 -7.20
CA ASN A 117 18.34 24.68 -5.99
C ASN A 117 17.61 26.03 -5.79
N ASP A 118 16.77 26.47 -6.74
CA ASP A 118 16.01 27.72 -6.69
C ASP A 118 14.52 27.57 -7.07
N CYS A 119 13.99 26.35 -7.24
CA CYS A 119 12.60 26.12 -7.60
C CYS A 119 11.93 25.07 -6.71
N ASP A 120 10.76 25.40 -6.15
CA ASP A 120 9.83 24.43 -5.52
C ASP A 120 9.16 23.48 -6.52
N ARG A 121 9.61 23.46 -7.78
CA ARG A 121 9.08 22.58 -8.82
C ARG A 121 9.76 21.22 -8.66
N PRO A 122 9.06 20.18 -8.18
CA PRO A 122 9.63 18.84 -8.14
C PRO A 122 9.88 18.33 -9.57
N VAL A 123 10.76 17.34 -9.68
CA VAL A 123 10.83 16.54 -10.90
C VAL A 123 9.58 15.67 -10.98
N PHE A 124 8.54 16.18 -11.62
CA PHE A 124 7.63 15.27 -12.29
C PHE A 124 8.32 14.85 -13.58
N GLY A 125 8.77 13.59 -13.63
CA GLY A 125 8.70 12.87 -14.90
C GLY A 125 7.30 13.12 -15.47
N SER A 126 7.18 13.27 -16.79
CA SER A 126 5.97 13.70 -17.48
C SER A 126 4.67 13.12 -16.88
N PRO A 127 3.47 13.70 -17.11
CA PRO A 127 2.21 13.20 -16.53
C PRO A 127 2.01 11.67 -16.61
N GLN A 128 2.57 11.02 -17.63
CA GLN A 128 2.65 9.57 -17.78
C GLN A 128 3.40 8.86 -16.64
N THR A 129 4.54 9.37 -16.18
CA THR A 129 5.28 8.80 -15.04
C THR A 129 4.48 8.91 -13.75
N LEU A 130 3.82 10.05 -13.52
CA LEU A 130 2.96 10.20 -12.35
C LEU A 130 1.83 9.16 -12.39
N ASN A 131 1.18 8.98 -13.54
CA ASN A 131 0.15 7.95 -13.74
C ASN A 131 0.69 6.54 -13.47
N GLN A 132 1.88 6.20 -13.99
CA GLN A 132 2.53 4.91 -13.71
C GLN A 132 2.81 4.72 -12.22
N LEU A 133 3.27 5.75 -11.52
CA LEU A 133 3.51 5.71 -10.08
C LEU A 133 2.22 5.47 -9.29
N MET A 134 1.11 6.09 -9.72
CA MET A 134 -0.20 5.87 -9.11
C MET A 134 -0.72 4.45 -9.38
N GLU A 135 -0.46 3.90 -10.57
CA GLU A 135 -0.78 2.49 -10.87
C GLU A 135 0.04 1.52 -10.01
N PHE A 136 1.29 1.85 -9.68
CA PHE A 136 2.12 1.01 -8.81
C PHE A 136 1.45 0.76 -7.46
N ILE A 137 0.80 1.76 -6.87
CA ILE A 137 0.09 1.64 -5.59
C ILE A 137 -0.92 0.51 -5.59
N PHE A 138 -1.58 0.24 -6.72
CA PHE A 138 -2.59 -0.81 -6.86
C PHE A 138 -2.04 -2.06 -7.59
N SER A 139 -0.72 -2.23 -7.61
CA SER A 139 -0.07 -3.36 -8.27
C SER A 139 -0.27 -4.66 -7.49
N GLU A 140 -0.39 -5.75 -8.22
CA GLU A 140 -0.31 -7.12 -7.69
C GLU A 140 1.09 -7.45 -7.13
N ASN A 141 2.14 -6.77 -7.59
CA ASN A 141 3.47 -6.88 -6.99
C ASN A 141 3.53 -6.00 -5.73
N GLN A 142 3.57 -6.65 -4.56
CA GLN A 142 3.55 -5.97 -3.27
C GLN A 142 4.74 -5.01 -3.06
N GLU A 143 5.93 -5.33 -3.56
CA GLU A 143 7.10 -4.46 -3.43
C GLU A 143 6.98 -3.20 -4.31
N LEU A 144 6.35 -3.35 -5.48
CA LEU A 144 6.02 -2.24 -6.37
C LEU A 144 4.95 -1.34 -5.75
N SER A 145 3.92 -1.94 -5.14
CA SER A 145 2.91 -1.20 -4.38
C SER A 145 3.49 -0.43 -3.19
N LYS A 146 4.31 -1.06 -2.35
CA LYS A 146 5.06 -0.38 -1.27
C LYS A 146 5.91 0.77 -1.80
N CYS A 147 6.55 0.60 -2.97
CA CYS A 147 7.32 1.66 -3.61
C CYS A 147 6.43 2.85 -4.02
N GLY A 148 5.34 2.59 -4.75
CA GLY A 148 4.37 3.61 -5.14
C GLY A 148 3.84 4.39 -3.94
N VAL A 149 3.44 3.69 -2.88
CA VAL A 149 2.95 4.29 -1.62
C VAL A 149 4.02 5.17 -0.99
N SER A 150 5.26 4.69 -0.89
CA SER A 150 6.34 5.44 -0.25
C SER A 150 6.70 6.72 -1.00
N VAL A 151 6.79 6.63 -2.34
CA VAL A 151 7.14 7.77 -3.19
C VAL A 151 6.00 8.80 -3.17
N VAL A 152 4.74 8.37 -3.35
CA VAL A 152 3.60 9.29 -3.32
C VAL A 152 3.42 9.92 -1.95
N SER A 153 3.54 9.15 -0.86
CA SER A 153 3.47 9.70 0.51
C SER A 153 4.53 10.77 0.71
N GLU A 154 5.75 10.51 0.27
CA GLU A 154 6.83 11.48 0.37
C GLU A 154 6.59 12.73 -0.50
N MET A 155 6.07 12.56 -1.72
CA MET A 155 5.66 13.69 -2.55
C MET A 155 4.58 14.52 -1.85
N LEU A 156 3.60 13.89 -1.22
CA LEU A 156 2.55 14.59 -0.46
C LEU A 156 3.07 15.31 0.79
N CYS A 157 4.16 14.83 1.39
CA CYS A 157 4.83 15.47 2.52
C CYS A 157 5.73 16.64 2.11
N THR A 158 6.38 16.54 0.95
CA THR A 158 7.41 17.49 0.51
C THR A 158 6.84 18.61 -0.37
N LEU A 159 5.77 18.34 -1.13
CA LEU A 159 5.11 19.34 -1.96
C LEU A 159 4.16 20.21 -1.16
N THR A 160 4.07 21.47 -1.54
CA THR A 160 3.18 22.47 -0.96
C THR A 160 2.34 23.14 -2.04
N GLY A 161 1.25 23.79 -1.65
CA GLY A 161 0.41 24.58 -2.57
C GLY A 161 -0.43 23.76 -3.55
N GLN A 162 -0.62 24.28 -4.77
CA GLN A 162 -1.48 23.65 -5.78
C GLN A 162 -0.99 22.26 -6.27
N PRO A 163 0.31 22.02 -6.49
CA PRO A 163 0.78 20.71 -6.95
C PRO A 163 0.40 19.55 -6.02
N VAL A 164 0.48 19.74 -4.70
CA VAL A 164 0.12 18.68 -3.75
C VAL A 164 -1.38 18.39 -3.74
N GLN A 165 -2.22 19.40 -3.92
CA GLN A 165 -3.67 19.24 -4.02
C GLN A 165 -4.06 18.44 -5.26
N LEU A 166 -3.44 18.73 -6.41
CA LEU A 166 -3.70 18.01 -7.66
C LEU A 166 -3.33 16.53 -7.56
N VAL A 167 -2.15 16.22 -7.02
CA VAL A 167 -1.71 14.83 -6.80
C VAL A 167 -2.65 14.10 -5.84
N ALA A 168 -3.02 14.74 -4.72
CA ALA A 168 -3.93 14.15 -3.75
C ALA A 168 -5.34 13.93 -4.32
N GLN A 169 -5.86 14.87 -5.11
CA GLN A 169 -7.15 14.72 -5.80
C GLN A 169 -7.10 13.58 -6.83
N GLN A 170 -6.02 13.48 -7.61
CA GLN A 170 -5.86 12.42 -8.60
C GLN A 170 -5.78 11.03 -7.94
N MET A 171 -5.06 10.93 -6.82
CA MET A 171 -5.01 9.72 -5.99
C MET A 171 -6.39 9.33 -5.47
N TYR A 172 -7.16 10.29 -4.96
CA TYR A 172 -8.53 10.07 -4.51
C TYR A 172 -9.42 9.54 -5.65
N GLN A 173 -9.37 10.14 -6.83
CA GLN A 173 -10.15 9.67 -7.99
C GLN A 173 -9.73 8.28 -8.46
N CYS A 174 -8.42 7.99 -8.47
CA CYS A 174 -7.91 6.66 -8.79
C CYS A 174 -8.43 5.60 -7.81
N MET A 175 -8.37 5.90 -6.50
CA MET A 175 -8.92 5.05 -5.45
C MET A 175 -10.42 4.79 -5.64
N LYS A 176 -11.24 5.85 -5.90
CA LYS A 176 -12.68 5.67 -6.19
C LYS A 176 -12.92 4.74 -7.37
N ALA A 177 -12.16 4.89 -8.46
CA ALA A 177 -12.27 4.04 -9.63
C ALA A 177 -11.93 2.58 -9.32
N LYS A 178 -10.88 2.35 -8.52
CA LYS A 178 -10.46 1.00 -8.08
C LYS A 178 -11.50 0.34 -7.17
N ILE A 179 -12.07 1.08 -6.22
CA ILE A 179 -13.17 0.60 -5.36
C ILE A 179 -14.35 0.18 -6.23
N LYS A 180 -14.82 1.08 -7.11
CA LYS A 180 -15.93 0.79 -8.02
C LYS A 180 -15.65 -0.45 -8.87
N SER A 181 -14.45 -0.58 -9.42
CA SER A 181 -14.05 -1.77 -10.17
C SER A 181 -14.18 -3.03 -9.31
N LEU A 182 -13.61 -3.05 -8.10
CA LEU A 182 -13.67 -4.21 -7.21
C LEU A 182 -15.09 -4.56 -6.81
N THR A 183 -15.97 -3.60 -6.54
CA THR A 183 -17.38 -3.88 -6.21
C THR A 183 -18.08 -4.68 -7.31
N PHE A 184 -17.68 -4.53 -8.59
CA PHE A 184 -18.23 -5.31 -9.71
C PHE A 184 -17.41 -6.55 -10.08
N SER A 185 -16.10 -6.56 -9.82
CA SER A 185 -15.16 -7.58 -10.33
C SER A 185 -14.37 -8.33 -9.26
N ALA A 186 -14.68 -8.16 -7.97
CA ALA A 186 -13.97 -8.84 -6.88
C ALA A 186 -13.97 -10.37 -7.05
N SER A 187 -15.07 -10.92 -7.56
CA SER A 187 -15.22 -12.36 -7.82
C SER A 187 -14.69 -12.79 -9.19
N THR A 188 -14.09 -11.91 -10.00
CA THR A 188 -13.57 -12.22 -11.35
C THR A 188 -12.09 -11.88 -11.54
N CYS A 189 -11.51 -11.02 -10.70
CA CYS A 189 -10.09 -10.70 -10.72
C CYS A 189 -9.21 -11.81 -10.08
N THR A 190 -7.91 -11.80 -10.39
CA THR A 190 -6.93 -12.68 -9.74
C THR A 190 -6.78 -12.31 -8.26
N ILE A 191 -6.34 -13.26 -7.45
CA ILE A 191 -6.18 -13.02 -6.02
C ILE A 191 -5.12 -11.94 -5.71
N ASP A 192 -4.02 -11.92 -6.45
CA ASP A 192 -2.96 -10.94 -6.27
C ASP A 192 -3.43 -9.53 -6.66
N THR A 193 -4.26 -9.43 -7.71
CA THR A 193 -4.92 -8.16 -8.07
C THR A 193 -5.90 -7.72 -6.98
N TYR A 194 -6.69 -8.65 -6.42
CA TYR A 194 -7.63 -8.35 -5.35
C TYR A 194 -6.92 -7.82 -4.11
N ILE A 195 -5.93 -8.56 -3.59
CA ILE A 195 -5.14 -8.19 -2.41
C ILE A 195 -4.35 -6.91 -2.66
N GLY A 196 -3.67 -6.79 -3.81
CA GLY A 196 -2.88 -5.62 -4.17
C GLY A 196 -3.75 -4.36 -4.29
N THR A 197 -4.95 -4.48 -4.85
CA THR A 197 -5.88 -3.35 -4.94
C THR A 197 -6.44 -2.98 -3.56
N LEU A 198 -6.83 -3.94 -2.72
CA LEU A 198 -7.26 -3.67 -1.34
C LEU A 198 -6.16 -2.97 -0.53
N TYR A 199 -4.93 -3.46 -0.61
CA TYR A 199 -3.78 -2.84 0.02
C TYR A 199 -3.58 -1.41 -0.48
N GLY A 200 -3.55 -1.20 -1.79
CA GLY A 200 -3.40 0.13 -2.38
C GLY A 200 -4.50 1.11 -1.93
N VAL A 201 -5.77 0.67 -1.93
CA VAL A 201 -6.89 1.49 -1.42
C VAL A 201 -6.69 1.82 0.05
N THR A 202 -6.33 0.84 0.89
CA THR A 202 -6.07 1.03 2.33
C THR A 202 -5.00 2.09 2.57
N GLU A 203 -3.87 2.00 1.88
CA GLU A 203 -2.76 2.94 2.02
C GLU A 203 -3.15 4.35 1.58
N VAL A 204 -3.87 4.48 0.45
CA VAL A 204 -4.34 5.78 -0.04
C VAL A 204 -5.35 6.42 0.90
N MET A 205 -6.26 5.62 1.46
CA MET A 205 -7.19 6.09 2.49
C MET A 205 -6.46 6.61 3.73
N ASN A 206 -5.30 6.06 4.07
CA ASN A 206 -4.50 6.49 5.22
C ASN A 206 -3.71 7.78 4.99
N MET A 207 -3.51 8.22 3.74
CA MET A 207 -2.79 9.45 3.41
C MET A 207 -3.57 10.70 3.82
N THR A 208 -3.06 11.47 4.80
CA THR A 208 -3.72 12.68 5.34
C THR A 208 -4.14 13.70 4.28
N LYS A 209 -3.31 13.91 3.25
CA LYS A 209 -3.61 14.87 2.17
C LYS A 209 -4.69 14.38 1.21
N VAL A 210 -4.94 13.07 1.13
CA VAL A 210 -6.04 12.50 0.32
C VAL A 210 -7.35 12.54 1.11
N LYS A 211 -7.28 12.37 2.45
CA LYS A 211 -8.44 12.41 3.35
C LYS A 211 -9.29 13.68 3.24
N CYS A 212 -8.73 14.81 2.83
CA CYS A 212 -9.49 16.05 2.68
C CYS A 212 -10.46 16.06 1.49
N PHE A 213 -10.35 15.11 0.54
CA PHE A 213 -11.24 15.02 -0.63
C PHE A 213 -12.43 14.08 -0.41
N PHE A 214 -12.55 13.49 0.77
CA PHE A 214 -13.77 12.79 1.14
C PHE A 214 -14.78 13.88 1.53
N ASP A 215 -15.62 14.32 0.61
CA ASP A 215 -16.66 15.34 0.85
C ASP A 215 -17.82 14.81 1.70
N SER A 216 -18.76 15.70 2.06
CA SER A 216 -19.82 15.54 3.06
C SER A 216 -20.91 14.49 2.77
N SER A 217 -20.92 13.87 1.58
CA SER A 217 -21.85 12.76 1.29
C SER A 217 -21.25 11.42 1.70
N ILE A 218 -21.68 10.91 2.86
CA ILE A 218 -21.24 9.61 3.38
C ILE A 218 -21.60 8.48 2.40
N GLU A 219 -22.79 8.49 1.80
CA GLU A 219 -23.25 7.39 0.94
C GLU A 219 -22.45 7.27 -0.36
N GLU A 220 -22.15 8.38 -1.04
CA GLU A 220 -21.45 8.36 -2.32
C GLU A 220 -20.02 7.79 -2.21
N HIS A 221 -19.41 7.94 -1.03
CA HIS A 221 -18.02 7.53 -0.80
C HIS A 221 -17.91 6.20 -0.07
N PHE A 222 -18.76 5.98 0.94
CA PHE A 222 -18.64 4.84 1.83
C PHE A 222 -19.61 3.71 1.50
N GLY A 223 -20.73 3.96 0.80
CA GLY A 223 -21.63 2.90 0.36
C GLY A 223 -20.91 1.80 -0.42
N PRO A 224 -20.20 2.12 -1.52
CA PRO A 224 -19.44 1.13 -2.28
C PRO A 224 -18.32 0.44 -1.48
N LEU A 225 -17.71 1.14 -0.52
CA LEU A 225 -16.67 0.60 0.36
C LEU A 225 -17.24 -0.44 1.32
N VAL A 226 -18.40 -0.14 1.93
CA VAL A 226 -19.11 -1.03 2.86
C VAL A 226 -19.76 -2.19 2.11
N ASP A 227 -20.25 -1.97 0.89
CA ASP A 227 -20.73 -3.07 0.05
C ASP A 227 -19.62 -4.05 -0.31
N LEU A 228 -18.45 -3.53 -0.69
CA LEU A 228 -17.26 -4.36 -0.93
C LEU A 228 -16.88 -5.13 0.34
N ALA A 229 -16.91 -4.47 1.50
CA ALA A 229 -16.68 -5.08 2.81
C ALA A 229 -17.61 -6.27 3.09
N ARG A 230 -18.91 -6.04 2.89
CA ARG A 230 -19.96 -7.00 3.19
C ARG A 230 -19.86 -8.24 2.32
N GLN A 231 -19.68 -8.05 1.01
CA GLN A 231 -19.51 -9.15 0.05
C GLN A 231 -18.24 -9.97 0.30
N SER A 232 -17.20 -9.32 0.80
CA SER A 232 -15.90 -9.90 1.09
C SER A 232 -15.95 -10.74 2.38
N LEU A 233 -16.50 -10.19 3.46
CA LEU A 233 -16.54 -10.85 4.76
C LEU A 233 -17.53 -12.02 4.84
N SER A 234 -18.57 -12.04 3.99
CA SER A 234 -19.55 -13.12 3.97
C SER A 234 -19.02 -14.45 3.45
N ARG A 235 -17.86 -14.49 2.79
CA ARG A 235 -17.35 -15.69 2.14
C ARG A 235 -16.77 -16.70 3.13
N THR A 236 -17.15 -17.95 3.03
CA THR A 236 -16.51 -19.05 3.76
C THR A 236 -15.09 -19.30 3.24
N GLU A 237 -14.30 -20.06 4.00
CA GLU A 237 -12.98 -20.49 3.54
C GLU A 237 -13.07 -21.25 2.22
N SER A 238 -14.03 -22.16 2.09
CA SER A 238 -14.27 -22.91 0.85
C SER A 238 -14.62 -22.01 -0.32
N GLU A 239 -15.46 -20.98 -0.13
CA GLU A 239 -15.83 -20.04 -1.19
C GLU A 239 -14.63 -19.18 -1.62
N ILE A 240 -13.81 -18.70 -0.68
CA ILE A 240 -12.56 -17.96 -0.99
C ILE A 240 -11.64 -18.86 -1.81
N GLN A 241 -11.47 -20.11 -1.38
CA GLN A 241 -10.65 -21.07 -2.11
C GLN A 241 -11.22 -21.34 -3.51
N GLU A 242 -12.52 -21.59 -3.66
CA GLU A 242 -13.15 -21.87 -4.97
C GLU A 242 -13.08 -20.70 -5.95
N VAL A 243 -13.29 -19.46 -5.47
CA VAL A 243 -13.26 -18.27 -6.33
C VAL A 243 -11.88 -18.07 -6.97
N TRP A 244 -10.80 -18.40 -6.24
CA TRP A 244 -9.43 -18.09 -6.66
C TRP A 244 -8.56 -19.31 -6.98
N LYS A 245 -9.03 -20.54 -6.71
CA LYS A 245 -8.41 -21.81 -7.14
C LYS A 245 -8.12 -21.85 -8.65
N SER A 246 -8.98 -21.24 -9.46
CA SER A 246 -8.86 -21.25 -10.93
C SER A 246 -8.16 -20.01 -11.51
N ARG A 247 -7.69 -19.07 -10.66
CA ARG A 247 -7.31 -17.71 -11.07
C ARG A 247 -6.09 -17.15 -10.35
N THR A 248 -5.21 -18.03 -9.88
CA THR A 248 -3.86 -17.66 -9.50
C THR A 248 -3.18 -17.03 -10.71
N ALA A 249 -2.80 -15.76 -10.59
CA ALA A 249 -1.96 -15.12 -11.58
C ALA A 249 -0.70 -15.98 -11.78
N ALA A 250 -0.14 -15.96 -12.99
CA ALA A 250 1.10 -16.63 -13.36
C ALA A 250 2.32 -16.02 -12.62
N SER A 251 2.32 -16.09 -11.29
CA SER A 251 3.13 -15.34 -10.35
C SER A 251 3.96 -16.30 -9.52
N ALA A 252 5.24 -16.44 -9.87
CA ALA A 252 6.41 -16.98 -9.14
C ALA A 252 6.34 -18.34 -8.41
N PHE A 253 5.15 -18.90 -8.20
CA PHE A 253 4.88 -20.11 -7.43
C PHE A 253 3.99 -21.08 -8.20
N ALA A 254 3.77 -20.89 -9.50
CA ALA A 254 2.93 -21.78 -10.32
C ALA A 254 3.32 -23.27 -10.17
N ASP A 255 4.61 -23.55 -9.99
CA ASP A 255 5.14 -24.91 -9.75
C ASP A 255 4.95 -25.43 -8.32
N THR A 256 4.51 -24.57 -7.40
CA THR A 256 4.20 -24.85 -5.98
C THR A 256 2.71 -24.72 -5.65
N ILE A 257 1.85 -24.37 -6.62
CA ILE A 257 0.39 -24.47 -6.52
C ILE A 257 0.00 -25.96 -6.68
N ASN A 258 0.56 -26.79 -5.80
CA ASN A 258 -0.13 -27.99 -5.35
C ASN A 258 -1.35 -27.54 -4.54
N ASP A 259 -2.31 -28.44 -4.38
CA ASP A 259 -3.57 -28.32 -3.63
C ASP A 259 -3.46 -27.89 -2.13
N GLN A 260 -2.33 -27.31 -1.70
CA GLN A 260 -1.95 -27.02 -0.31
C GLN A 260 -1.84 -25.53 0.04
N PHE A 261 -1.83 -24.60 -0.94
CA PHE A 261 -1.65 -23.17 -0.61
C PHE A 261 -2.95 -22.52 -0.15
N ASN A 262 -3.09 -22.31 1.17
CA ASN A 262 -4.26 -21.68 1.75
C ASN A 262 -4.16 -20.15 1.69
N TYR A 263 -4.80 -19.53 0.68
CA TYR A 263 -4.91 -18.07 0.55
C TYR A 263 -5.81 -17.38 1.59
N TYR A 264 -6.63 -18.13 2.32
CA TYR A 264 -7.61 -17.59 3.25
C TYR A 264 -7.04 -16.58 4.26
N PRO A 265 -5.91 -16.86 4.97
CA PRO A 265 -5.37 -15.92 5.95
C PRO A 265 -4.89 -14.61 5.34
N ALA A 266 -4.31 -14.65 4.12
CA ALA A 266 -3.81 -13.46 3.44
C ALA A 266 -4.95 -12.55 2.98
N VAL A 267 -6.00 -13.15 2.41
CA VAL A 267 -7.23 -12.44 2.02
C VAL A 267 -7.89 -11.80 3.24
N ARG A 268 -8.13 -12.58 4.31
CA ARG A 268 -8.77 -12.05 5.52
C ARG A 268 -7.99 -10.91 6.17
N LEU A 269 -6.67 -10.99 6.18
CA LEU A 269 -5.85 -9.91 6.72
C LEU A 269 -5.91 -8.64 5.86
N ALA A 270 -5.89 -8.77 4.52
CA ALA A 270 -6.01 -7.64 3.61
C ALA A 270 -7.39 -6.96 3.72
N GLU A 271 -8.45 -7.74 3.75
CA GLU A 271 -9.82 -7.28 3.97
C GLU A 271 -9.94 -6.58 5.33
N THR A 272 -9.43 -7.19 6.40
CA THR A 272 -9.48 -6.59 7.74
C THR A 272 -8.81 -5.21 7.78
N LYS A 273 -7.61 -5.08 7.22
CA LYS A 273 -6.87 -3.81 7.18
C LYS A 273 -7.61 -2.74 6.37
N PHE A 274 -8.18 -3.13 5.23
CA PHE A 274 -9.03 -2.26 4.42
C PHE A 274 -10.21 -1.74 5.24
N LEU A 275 -10.91 -2.62 5.94
CA LEU A 275 -12.08 -2.25 6.72
C LEU A 275 -11.76 -1.41 7.95
N VAL A 276 -10.61 -1.65 8.59
CA VAL A 276 -10.10 -0.76 9.64
C VAL A 276 -9.91 0.65 9.10
N ALA A 277 -9.31 0.81 7.91
CA ALA A 277 -9.14 2.14 7.30
C ALA A 277 -10.49 2.80 6.93
N VAL A 278 -11.45 2.03 6.41
CA VAL A 278 -12.82 2.51 6.14
C VAL A 278 -13.49 2.97 7.44
N TYR A 279 -13.41 2.16 8.48
CA TYR A 279 -13.96 2.45 9.80
C TYR A 279 -13.37 3.75 10.37
N GLU A 280 -12.05 3.87 10.43
CA GLU A 280 -11.39 5.07 10.97
C GLU A 280 -11.75 6.33 10.17
N CYS A 281 -11.85 6.20 8.85
CA CYS A 281 -12.22 7.32 7.97
C CYS A 281 -13.67 7.76 8.20
N LEU A 282 -14.61 6.82 8.36
CA LEU A 282 -16.01 7.09 8.72
C LEU A 282 -16.12 7.76 10.09
N ALA A 283 -15.45 7.20 11.11
CA ALA A 283 -15.57 7.69 12.47
C ALA A 283 -14.96 9.09 12.67
N LYS A 284 -13.87 9.42 11.97
CA LYS A 284 -13.28 10.77 12.01
C LYS A 284 -14.16 11.85 11.37
N LYS A 285 -15.15 11.46 10.56
CA LYS A 285 -16.11 12.38 9.93
C LYS A 285 -17.36 12.62 10.75
N LEU A 286 -17.68 11.70 11.65
CA LEU A 286 -18.72 11.93 12.63
C LEU A 286 -18.15 12.89 13.68
N GLU A 287 -18.97 13.81 14.18
CA GLU A 287 -18.70 14.42 15.47
C GLU A 287 -19.33 13.52 16.55
N PRO A 288 -18.71 13.37 17.74
CA PRO A 288 -19.30 12.57 18.83
C PRO A 288 -20.74 12.97 19.18
N ALA A 289 -21.10 14.25 19.00
CA ALA A 289 -22.44 14.77 19.25
C ALA A 289 -23.48 14.42 18.16
N GLN A 290 -23.05 13.88 17.01
CA GLN A 290 -23.90 13.55 15.86
C GLN A 290 -24.30 12.07 15.81
N LEU A 291 -24.03 11.30 16.86
CA LEU A 291 -24.42 9.89 17.01
C LEU A 291 -25.94 9.72 17.21
N GLN A 292 -26.75 10.13 16.22
CA GLN A 292 -28.14 9.72 16.15
C GLN A 292 -28.22 8.33 15.53
N ILE A 293 -29.08 7.47 16.09
CA ILE A 293 -29.16 6.03 15.77
C ILE A 293 -29.47 5.76 14.27
N ASP A 294 -30.08 6.73 13.58
CA ASP A 294 -30.57 6.60 12.21
C ASP A 294 -29.68 7.27 11.14
N GLN A 295 -28.50 7.79 11.50
CA GLN A 295 -27.59 8.34 10.49
C GLN A 295 -26.89 7.23 9.67
N PRO A 296 -26.79 7.37 8.33
CA PRO A 296 -26.15 6.37 7.46
C PRO A 296 -24.74 5.94 7.90
N ALA A 297 -23.90 6.86 8.39
CA ALA A 297 -22.57 6.50 8.88
C ALA A 297 -22.59 5.62 10.15
N VAL A 298 -23.54 5.84 11.06
CA VAL A 298 -23.71 5.01 12.25
C VAL A 298 -24.19 3.61 11.86
N ILE A 299 -25.09 3.52 10.89
CA ILE A 299 -25.54 2.24 10.32
C ILE A 299 -24.35 1.48 9.71
N TYR A 300 -23.54 2.14 8.87
CA TYR A 300 -22.36 1.52 8.27
C TYR A 300 -21.33 1.07 9.29
N ILE A 301 -21.07 1.87 10.33
CA ILE A 301 -20.16 1.47 11.41
C ILE A 301 -20.69 0.23 12.15
N LYS A 302 -21.99 0.15 12.44
CA LYS A 302 -22.60 -1.04 13.05
C LYS A 302 -22.49 -2.26 12.15
N GLU A 303 -22.78 -2.12 10.86
CA GLU A 303 -22.65 -3.21 9.88
C GLU A 303 -21.21 -3.73 9.75
N LEU A 304 -20.22 -2.82 9.72
CA LEU A 304 -18.80 -3.17 9.71
C LEU A 304 -18.40 -3.92 10.99
N THR A 305 -18.83 -3.42 12.15
CA THR A 305 -18.58 -4.06 13.46
C THR A 305 -19.17 -5.47 13.51
N SER A 306 -20.43 -5.64 13.10
CA SER A 306 -21.08 -6.94 12.97
C SER A 306 -20.31 -7.88 12.04
N SER A 307 -19.84 -7.37 10.90
CA SER A 307 -19.08 -8.18 9.94
C SER A 307 -17.74 -8.66 10.53
N PHE A 308 -17.06 -7.83 11.32
CA PHE A 308 -15.86 -8.23 12.04
C PHE A 308 -16.12 -9.29 13.13
N LEU A 309 -17.22 -9.16 13.87
CA LEU A 309 -17.63 -10.15 14.87
C LEU A 309 -17.84 -11.52 14.22
N ARG A 310 -18.58 -11.58 13.11
CA ARG A 310 -18.78 -12.81 12.33
C ARG A 310 -17.45 -13.38 11.83
N LEU A 311 -16.53 -12.53 11.37
CA LEU A 311 -15.22 -12.98 10.90
C LEU A 311 -14.41 -13.64 12.02
N MET A 312 -14.35 -13.03 13.20
CA MET A 312 -13.61 -13.58 14.35
C MET A 312 -14.17 -14.91 14.86
N MET A 313 -15.49 -15.08 14.77
CA MET A 313 -16.18 -16.32 15.15
C MET A 313 -15.85 -17.49 14.22
N ASN A 314 -15.52 -17.21 12.96
CA ASN A 314 -15.32 -18.20 11.91
C ASN A 314 -13.85 -18.43 11.53
N CYS A 315 -12.93 -17.54 11.94
CA CYS A 315 -11.49 -17.71 11.71
C CYS A 315 -10.83 -18.63 12.75
N ASN A 316 -9.74 -19.29 12.38
CA ASN A 316 -8.88 -20.02 13.32
C ASN A 316 -8.19 -19.08 14.34
N GLY A 317 -7.70 -19.61 15.46
CA GLY A 317 -7.15 -18.83 16.58
C GLY A 317 -6.04 -17.83 16.21
N ILE A 318 -5.04 -18.22 15.43
CA ILE A 318 -3.92 -17.33 15.06
C ILE A 318 -4.39 -16.17 14.18
N LEU A 319 -5.24 -16.45 13.20
CA LEU A 319 -5.79 -15.42 12.32
C LEU A 319 -6.74 -14.49 13.10
N ARG A 320 -7.54 -15.06 14.00
CA ARG A 320 -8.44 -14.31 14.90
C ARG A 320 -7.68 -13.31 15.76
N GLU A 321 -6.58 -13.73 16.40
CA GLU A 321 -5.76 -12.83 17.22
C GLU A 321 -5.18 -11.67 16.40
N LYS A 322 -4.71 -11.94 15.18
CA LYS A 322 -4.23 -10.88 14.27
C LYS A 322 -5.33 -9.90 13.89
N ILE A 323 -6.53 -10.40 13.59
CA ILE A 323 -7.70 -9.58 13.27
C ILE A 323 -8.09 -8.72 14.48
N ALA A 324 -8.18 -9.34 15.66
CA ALA A 324 -8.51 -8.65 16.90
C ALA A 324 -7.49 -7.54 17.23
N HIS A 325 -6.21 -7.80 17.01
CA HIS A 325 -5.16 -6.80 17.21
C HIS A 325 -5.30 -5.59 16.28
N GLU A 326 -5.61 -5.79 15.00
CA GLU A 326 -5.86 -4.68 14.07
C GLU A 326 -7.11 -3.87 14.47
N LEU A 327 -8.17 -4.53 14.94
CA LEU A 327 -9.40 -3.86 15.40
C LEU A 327 -9.21 -3.11 16.73
N LEU A 328 -8.34 -3.61 17.61
CA LEU A 328 -8.00 -2.93 18.86
C LEU A 328 -7.35 -1.56 18.61
N LYS A 329 -6.57 -1.42 17.53
CA LYS A 329 -6.01 -0.12 17.12
C LYS A 329 -7.13 0.86 16.80
N THR A 330 -8.13 0.43 16.02
CA THR A 330 -9.31 1.23 15.70
C THR A 330 -10.05 1.64 16.98
N ARG A 331 -10.31 0.69 17.88
CA ARG A 331 -10.97 0.95 19.17
C ARG A 331 -10.26 2.06 19.95
N THR A 332 -8.93 2.00 20.00
CA THR A 332 -8.10 2.99 20.71
C THR A 332 -8.28 4.38 20.11
N VAL A 333 -8.20 4.49 18.78
CA VAL A 333 -8.40 5.76 18.05
C VAL A 333 -9.80 6.35 18.30
N LEU A 334 -10.84 5.52 18.34
CA LEU A 334 -12.21 5.98 18.60
C LEU A 334 -12.40 6.46 20.03
N SER A 335 -11.83 5.72 21.00
CA SER A 335 -11.86 6.11 22.40
C SER A 335 -11.16 7.45 22.63
N GLU A 336 -10.03 7.69 21.95
CA GLU A 336 -9.32 8.98 21.97
C GLU A 336 -10.15 10.13 21.37
N LEU A 337 -10.99 9.83 20.39
CA LEU A 337 -11.94 10.77 19.80
C LEU A 337 -13.21 10.98 20.65
N GLY A 338 -13.32 10.31 21.79
CA GLY A 338 -14.45 10.46 22.74
C GLY A 338 -15.71 9.67 22.36
N TYR A 339 -15.61 8.68 21.47
CA TYR A 339 -16.75 7.84 21.11
C TYR A 339 -17.09 6.83 22.20
N ASP A 340 -18.37 6.73 22.55
CA ASP A 340 -18.90 5.55 23.24
C ASP A 340 -19.09 4.41 22.23
N LEU A 341 -18.23 3.40 22.34
CA LEU A 341 -18.22 2.23 21.48
C LEU A 341 -19.51 1.40 21.61
N SER A 342 -20.23 1.50 22.74
CA SER A 342 -21.50 0.79 22.96
C SER A 342 -22.55 1.13 21.89
N CYS A 343 -22.55 2.38 21.43
CA CYS A 343 -23.49 2.89 20.44
C CYS A 343 -23.19 2.43 19.01
N LEU A 344 -21.99 1.89 18.78
CA LEU A 344 -21.47 1.47 17.48
C LEU A 344 -21.57 -0.05 17.26
N ILE A 345 -22.11 -0.78 18.22
CA ILE A 345 -22.23 -2.24 18.21
C ILE A 345 -23.70 -2.64 18.12
N ASN A 346 -24.00 -3.69 17.35
CA ASN A 346 -25.28 -4.37 17.42
C ASN A 346 -25.27 -5.31 18.65
N VAL A 347 -25.77 -4.82 19.78
CA VAL A 347 -25.76 -5.55 21.07
C VAL A 347 -26.49 -6.89 20.98
N ASN A 348 -27.59 -6.98 20.23
CA ASN A 348 -28.35 -8.23 20.08
C ASN A 348 -27.53 -9.29 19.34
N GLU A 349 -26.93 -8.92 18.21
CA GLU A 349 -26.09 -9.83 17.44
C GLU A 349 -24.86 -10.29 18.24
N PHE A 350 -24.24 -9.37 18.97
CA PHE A 350 -23.13 -9.67 19.86
C PHE A 350 -23.51 -10.67 20.97
N ARG A 351 -24.67 -10.44 21.64
CA ARG A 351 -25.18 -11.33 22.68
C ARG A 351 -25.52 -12.71 22.14
N THR A 352 -26.10 -12.79 20.94
CA THR A 352 -26.35 -14.06 20.26
C THR A 352 -25.04 -14.81 19.99
N SER A 353 -24.02 -14.15 19.42
CA SER A 353 -22.72 -14.77 19.19
C SER A 353 -22.03 -15.23 20.49
N CYS A 354 -22.14 -14.46 21.58
CA CYS A 354 -21.62 -14.90 22.88
C CYS A 354 -22.43 -16.06 23.45
N SER A 355 -23.75 -16.04 23.32
CA SER A 355 -24.62 -17.14 23.80
C SER A 355 -24.30 -18.44 23.07
N GLU A 356 -24.11 -18.40 21.75
CA GLU A 356 -23.69 -19.55 20.94
C GLU A 356 -22.31 -20.11 21.35
N LEU A 357 -21.38 -19.27 21.82
CA LEU A 357 -20.08 -19.72 22.32
C LEU A 357 -20.17 -20.55 23.60
N PHE A 358 -21.22 -20.37 24.39
CA PHE A 358 -21.34 -20.95 25.73
C PHE A 358 -22.59 -21.83 25.91
N SER A 359 -23.50 -21.89 24.93
CA SER A 359 -24.78 -22.60 25.04
C SER A 359 -24.66 -24.12 25.08
N ASP A 360 -23.57 -24.69 24.54
CA ASP A 360 -23.43 -26.14 24.33
C ASP A 360 -22.20 -26.78 25.01
N TYR A 361 -21.41 -26.02 25.77
CA TYR A 361 -20.15 -26.55 26.33
C TYR A 361 -20.28 -26.98 27.81
N GLN A 362 -20.26 -28.29 28.05
CA GLN A 362 -20.00 -28.88 29.38
C GLN A 362 -18.53 -28.74 29.81
N GLU A 363 -17.61 -28.40 28.90
CA GLU A 363 -16.19 -28.13 29.17
C GLU A 363 -15.71 -26.88 28.42
N PHE A 364 -15.07 -25.96 29.14
CA PHE A 364 -14.47 -24.74 28.57
C PHE A 364 -13.37 -25.09 27.56
N ASN A 365 -13.64 -24.92 26.27
CA ASN A 365 -12.66 -25.10 25.21
C ASN A 365 -11.79 -23.83 25.04
N LEU A 366 -10.46 -24.01 24.94
CA LEU A 366 -9.49 -22.94 24.63
C LEU A 366 -9.88 -22.12 23.39
N GLU A 367 -10.51 -22.75 22.39
CA GLU A 367 -10.97 -22.07 21.19
C GLU A 367 -12.14 -21.11 21.47
N ALA A 368 -13.09 -21.52 22.32
CA ALA A 368 -14.20 -20.66 22.74
C ALA A 368 -13.72 -19.50 23.62
N LEU A 369 -12.74 -19.75 24.50
CA LEU A 369 -12.07 -18.71 25.29
C LEU A 369 -11.32 -17.72 24.40
N SER A 370 -10.57 -18.18 23.40
CA SER A 370 -9.89 -17.31 22.43
C SER A 370 -10.89 -16.45 21.65
N LYS A 371 -12.02 -17.02 21.19
CA LYS A 371 -13.12 -16.27 20.57
C LYS A 371 -13.65 -15.19 21.50
N PHE A 372 -13.98 -15.56 22.74
CA PHE A 372 -14.50 -14.65 23.74
C PHE A 372 -13.54 -13.51 24.08
N VAL A 373 -12.26 -13.80 24.31
CA VAL A 373 -11.22 -12.79 24.60
C VAL A 373 -11.06 -11.82 23.42
N CYS A 374 -11.01 -12.32 22.18
CA CYS A 374 -10.89 -11.46 21.01
C CYS A 374 -12.11 -10.53 20.86
N ILE A 375 -13.31 -11.07 21.03
CA ILE A 375 -14.56 -10.31 20.91
C ILE A 375 -14.69 -9.25 22.01
N THR A 376 -14.38 -9.60 23.26
CA THR A 376 -14.39 -8.69 24.42
C THR A 376 -13.21 -7.71 24.47
N SER A 377 -12.18 -7.92 23.64
CA SER A 377 -11.11 -6.93 23.46
C SER A 377 -11.56 -5.73 22.61
N ILE A 378 -12.58 -5.91 21.76
CA ILE A 378 -13.11 -4.88 20.86
C ILE A 378 -14.32 -4.18 21.49
N VAL A 379 -15.13 -4.91 22.24
CA VAL A 379 -16.32 -4.42 22.92
C VAL A 379 -16.07 -4.38 24.43
N ASN A 380 -16.34 -3.25 25.09
CA ASN A 380 -16.13 -3.14 26.55
C ASN A 380 -16.89 -4.27 27.27
N SER A 381 -16.18 -5.06 28.09
CA SER A 381 -16.74 -6.24 28.76
C SER A 381 -17.95 -5.92 29.64
N GLU A 382 -18.06 -4.69 30.13
CA GLU A 382 -19.23 -4.24 30.92
C GLU A 382 -20.51 -4.16 30.08
N ILE A 383 -20.41 -3.76 28.80
CA ILE A 383 -21.54 -3.71 27.84
C ILE A 383 -22.06 -5.13 27.55
N VAL A 384 -21.19 -6.13 27.69
CA VAL A 384 -21.50 -7.54 27.44
C VAL A 384 -22.29 -8.16 28.60
N MET A 385 -21.99 -7.73 29.83
CA MET A 385 -22.51 -8.34 31.05
C MET A 385 -23.73 -7.62 31.64
N SER A 386 -23.99 -6.36 31.24
CA SER A 386 -25.26 -5.66 31.40
C SER A 386 -26.25 -6.06 30.31
#